data_AF-C3R1M2-F1
#
_entry.id   AF-C3R1M2-F1
#
_cell.length_a   1.000
_cell.length_b   1.000
_cell.length_c   1.000
_cell.angle_alpha   90.00
_cell.angle_beta   90.00
_cell.angle_gamma   90.00
#
_symmetry.space_group_name_H-M   'P 1'
#
loop_
_entity.id
_entity.type
_entity.pdbx_description
1 polymer ?
#
loop_
_entity_poly.entity_id
_entity_poly.type
_entity_poly.pdbx_seq_one_letter_code
_entity_poly.pdbx_strand_id
1 'polypeptide(L)'
;MKLSLVWFVLAGMVLGRYTEPAFLIIATLFIMLQLNKVYVSTSCLFVGTLFFFHSLSMVVYNGYDTGKLFQQIVLLFTCVFCYYQIFRYCQIPVSEWFRRYVSLVYILSIIGIVQFVIMSATQIDIFPYTLDGTMTQNTGRLHAMLMEPGSFTAFSIPAAAYVFLAPGFMKYNRMKSLVIGIALILTLTTSMIVAVVIILFLKFYYYFKYLRIGLVVCFIVGVCWCINNRDILSSSEYFVNPQLRAIQEKITQTLSMVEYAEPEDFEHLNTSSYVILTNYWIAFNAPCRILGTGLGTHAQNYERMYKSDFGGYGLNKDDAYSMFARLYSEFGVLGLCLYAFFLIRYYNKDNIISLCLIVFFISYLIKGGHYMLYGTAFFHIVYYFISPYKINCFKKI
;
A
#
# COMPACT_ATOMS: atom_id res chain seq x y z
N MET A 1 -21.13 9.10 21.89
CA MET A 1 -21.22 9.71 20.55
C MET A 1 -19.91 9.68 19.78
N LYS A 2 -18.85 10.41 20.18
CA LYS A 2 -17.57 10.45 19.42
C LYS A 2 -16.94 9.07 19.18
N LEU A 3 -16.99 8.18 20.18
CA LEU A 3 -16.48 6.80 20.07
C LEU A 3 -17.24 5.94 19.05
N SER A 4 -18.56 6.11 19.02
CA SER A 4 -19.45 5.42 18.09
C SER A 4 -19.16 5.85 16.66
N LEU A 5 -18.83 7.13 16.45
CA LEU A 5 -18.45 7.67 15.15
C LEU A 5 -17.11 7.10 14.67
N VAL A 6 -16.15 6.85 15.56
CA VAL A 6 -14.91 6.13 15.22
C VAL A 6 -15.21 4.73 14.70
N TRP A 7 -16.04 3.97 15.42
CA TRP A 7 -16.44 2.62 14.99
C TRP A 7 -17.21 2.63 13.67
N PHE A 8 -18.09 3.62 13.48
CA PHE A 8 -18.82 3.80 12.23
C PHE A 8 -17.85 3.99 11.04
N VAL A 9 -16.89 4.91 11.16
CA VAL A 9 -15.89 5.17 10.12
C VAL A 9 -15.00 3.95 9.86
N LEU A 10 -14.54 3.27 10.93
CA LEU A 10 -13.73 2.05 10.79
C LEU A 10 -14.50 0.92 10.12
N ALA A 11 -15.79 0.75 10.43
CA ALA A 11 -16.63 -0.22 9.76
C ALA A 11 -16.71 0.06 8.26
N GLY A 12 -16.89 1.31 7.85
CA GLY A 12 -16.94 1.71 6.44
C GLY A 12 -15.74 1.24 5.60
N MET A 13 -14.55 1.08 6.19
CA MET A 13 -13.33 0.66 5.46
C MET A 13 -13.37 -0.80 4.96
N VAL A 14 -14.25 -1.63 5.53
CA VAL A 14 -14.20 -3.09 5.34
C VAL A 14 -15.43 -3.66 4.62
N LEU A 15 -16.44 -2.84 4.35
CA LEU A 15 -17.71 -3.32 3.78
C LEU A 15 -17.70 -3.37 2.24
N GLY A 16 -16.73 -2.72 1.56
CA GLY A 16 -16.71 -2.64 0.11
C GLY A 16 -15.82 -1.53 -0.45
N ARG A 17 -15.84 -1.38 -1.77
CA ARG A 17 -15.10 -0.34 -2.50
C ARG A 17 -15.71 1.04 -2.33
N TYR A 18 -17.04 1.14 -2.35
CA TYR A 18 -17.76 2.42 -2.29
C TYR A 18 -18.22 2.79 -0.87
N THR A 19 -18.09 1.86 0.08
CA THR A 19 -18.60 2.03 1.44
C THR A 19 -17.74 2.97 2.28
N GLU A 20 -16.41 2.92 2.14
CA GLU A 20 -15.50 3.84 2.84
C GLU A 20 -15.84 5.32 2.55
N PRO A 21 -15.88 5.79 1.28
CA PRO A 21 -16.25 7.18 1.00
C PRO A 21 -17.68 7.51 1.42
N ALA A 22 -18.65 6.59 1.27
CA ALA A 22 -20.04 6.83 1.68
C ALA A 22 -20.15 7.06 3.20
N PHE A 23 -19.53 6.20 4.02
CA PHE A 23 -19.54 6.34 5.47
C PHE A 23 -18.82 7.61 5.92
N LEU A 24 -17.72 7.98 5.26
CA LEU A 24 -17.01 9.23 5.52
C LEU A 24 -17.87 10.46 5.24
N ILE A 25 -18.61 10.48 4.13
CA ILE A 25 -19.53 11.55 3.77
C ILE A 25 -20.65 11.65 4.81
N ILE A 26 -21.31 10.53 5.15
CA ILE A 26 -22.39 10.51 6.14
C ILE A 26 -21.91 11.01 7.51
N ALA A 27 -20.76 10.52 7.98
CA ALA A 27 -20.18 10.97 9.25
C ALA A 27 -19.84 12.46 9.23
N THR A 28 -19.31 12.96 8.11
CA THR A 28 -18.95 14.37 7.95
C THR A 28 -20.18 15.26 7.92
N LEU A 29 -21.22 14.89 7.15
CA LEU A 29 -22.49 15.63 7.10
C LEU A 29 -23.14 15.69 8.49
N PHE A 30 -23.17 14.58 9.21
CA PHE A 30 -23.67 14.54 10.59
C PHE A 30 -22.91 15.51 11.51
N ILE A 31 -21.57 15.53 11.43
CA ILE A 31 -20.73 16.46 12.21
C ILE A 31 -21.01 17.91 11.82
N MET A 32 -21.10 18.20 10.53
CA MET A 32 -21.33 19.55 10.00
C MET A 32 -22.70 20.10 10.46
N LEU A 33 -23.74 19.27 10.40
CA LEU A 33 -25.09 19.63 10.88
C LEU A 33 -25.12 19.91 12.38
N GLN A 34 -24.32 19.20 13.18
CA GLN A 34 -24.28 19.43 14.63
C GLN A 34 -23.47 20.66 15.04
N LEU A 35 -22.41 21.00 14.31
CA LEU A 35 -21.47 22.04 14.73
C LEU A 35 -21.59 23.36 13.98
N ASN A 36 -22.20 23.39 12.79
CA ASN A 36 -22.15 24.54 11.88
C ASN A 36 -20.72 25.08 11.67
N LYS A 37 -19.71 24.19 11.72
CA LYS A 37 -18.29 24.54 11.53
C LYS A 37 -17.62 23.56 10.59
N VAL A 38 -16.76 24.09 9.73
CA VAL A 38 -15.94 23.33 8.78
C VAL A 38 -14.48 23.69 9.00
N TYR A 39 -13.64 22.68 9.19
CA TYR A 39 -12.20 22.86 9.36
C TYR A 39 -11.49 22.80 8.02
N VAL A 40 -11.00 23.91 7.52
CA VAL A 40 -10.25 23.96 6.26
C VAL A 40 -8.76 24.17 6.55
N SER A 41 -7.92 23.31 5.98
CA SER A 41 -6.46 23.46 6.04
C SER A 41 -5.98 24.17 4.77
N THR A 42 -5.58 25.44 4.88
CA THR A 42 -5.08 26.24 3.75
C THR A 42 -3.88 25.57 3.06
N SER A 43 -2.97 24.98 3.83
CA SER A 43 -1.83 24.23 3.28
C SER A 43 -2.27 23.01 2.48
N CYS A 44 -3.32 22.30 2.93
CA CYS A 44 -3.80 21.12 2.22
C CYS A 44 -4.51 21.51 0.91
N LEU A 45 -5.27 22.62 0.92
CA LEU A 45 -5.88 23.16 -0.28
C LEU A 45 -4.83 23.62 -1.29
N PHE A 46 -3.79 24.32 -0.82
CA PHE A 46 -2.70 24.79 -1.68
C PHE A 46 -1.96 23.61 -2.34
N VAL A 47 -1.55 22.61 -1.55
CA VAL A 47 -0.89 21.40 -2.08
C VAL A 47 -1.82 20.65 -3.04
N GLY A 48 -3.10 20.49 -2.68
CA GLY A 48 -4.09 19.83 -3.56
C GLY A 48 -4.31 20.59 -4.87
N THR A 49 -4.26 21.92 -4.84
CA THR A 49 -4.39 22.77 -6.03
C THR A 49 -3.17 22.65 -6.94
N LEU A 50 -1.96 22.68 -6.38
CA LEU A 50 -0.72 22.46 -7.14
C LEU A 50 -0.72 21.08 -7.79
N PHE A 51 -1.13 20.06 -7.03
CA PHE A 51 -1.25 18.69 -7.52
C PHE A 51 -2.27 18.58 -8.66
N PHE A 52 -3.45 19.21 -8.53
CA PHE A 52 -4.47 19.28 -9.58
C PHE A 52 -3.91 19.88 -10.87
N PHE A 53 -3.29 21.06 -10.80
CA PHE A 53 -2.78 21.74 -11.99
C PHE A 53 -1.61 21.01 -12.63
N HIS A 54 -0.71 20.42 -11.83
CA HIS A 54 0.36 19.56 -12.34
C HIS A 54 -0.23 18.37 -13.11
N SER A 55 -1.13 17.62 -12.49
CA SER A 55 -1.74 16.44 -13.11
C SER A 55 -2.54 16.79 -14.36
N LEU A 56 -3.32 17.87 -14.34
CA LEU A 56 -4.06 18.35 -15.51
C LEU A 56 -3.12 18.70 -16.67
N SER A 57 -2.02 19.41 -16.37
CA SER A 57 -1.03 19.79 -17.38
C SER A 57 -0.39 18.55 -18.02
N MET A 58 -0.04 17.55 -17.21
CA MET A 58 0.55 16.30 -17.73
C MET A 58 -0.45 15.46 -18.54
N VAL A 59 -1.71 15.36 -18.11
CA VAL A 59 -2.76 14.66 -18.85
C VAL A 59 -2.96 15.29 -20.23
N VAL A 60 -3.11 16.62 -20.28
CA VAL A 60 -3.29 17.36 -21.54
C VAL A 60 -2.06 17.26 -22.44
N TYR A 61 -0.85 17.41 -21.87
CA TYR A 61 0.40 17.29 -22.63
C TYR A 61 0.56 15.92 -23.31
N ASN A 62 0.13 14.83 -22.66
CA ASN A 62 0.23 13.49 -23.22
C ASN A 62 -0.93 13.13 -24.17
N GLY A 63 -1.94 14.00 -24.30
CA GLY A 63 -3.13 13.76 -25.13
C GLY A 63 -4.08 12.73 -24.53
N TYR A 64 -4.14 12.62 -23.21
CA TYR A 64 -4.96 11.65 -22.48
C TYR A 64 -6.34 12.19 -22.10
N ASP A 65 -7.29 11.27 -21.90
CA ASP A 65 -8.62 11.61 -21.41
C ASP A 65 -8.56 12.13 -19.96
N THR A 66 -9.33 13.18 -19.70
CA THR A 66 -9.37 13.86 -18.40
C THR A 66 -10.41 13.29 -17.44
N GLY A 67 -11.31 12.40 -17.88
CA GLY A 67 -12.36 11.84 -17.05
C GLY A 67 -11.82 11.12 -15.81
N LYS A 68 -10.80 10.27 -16.01
CA LYS A 68 -10.14 9.55 -14.90
C LYS A 68 -9.42 10.49 -13.93
N LEU A 69 -8.83 11.58 -14.41
CA LEU A 69 -8.22 12.62 -13.58
C LEU A 69 -9.25 13.20 -12.61
N PHE A 70 -10.38 13.68 -13.13
CA PHE A 70 -11.43 14.27 -12.30
C PHE A 70 -12.01 13.26 -11.31
N GLN A 71 -12.25 12.02 -11.75
CA GLN A 71 -12.73 10.95 -10.88
C GLN A 71 -11.79 10.73 -9.68
N GLN A 72 -10.48 10.62 -9.93
CA GLN A 72 -9.49 10.40 -8.88
C GLN A 72 -9.36 11.62 -7.96
N ILE A 73 -9.35 12.85 -8.50
CA ILE A 73 -9.23 14.07 -7.69
C ILE A 73 -10.43 14.23 -6.77
N VAL A 74 -11.65 14.04 -7.27
CA VAL A 74 -12.87 14.13 -6.46
C VAL A 74 -12.83 13.08 -5.34
N LEU A 75 -12.44 11.86 -5.65
CA LEU A 75 -12.33 10.79 -4.65
C LEU A 75 -11.27 11.10 -3.59
N LEU A 76 -10.05 11.46 -3.99
CA LEU A 76 -8.96 11.80 -3.07
C LEU A 76 -9.33 12.99 -2.18
N PHE A 77 -9.85 14.05 -2.78
CA PHE A 77 -10.27 15.25 -2.07
C PHE A 77 -11.36 14.93 -1.04
N THR A 78 -12.38 14.17 -1.44
CA THR A 78 -13.49 13.79 -0.56
C THR A 78 -12.99 12.98 0.63
N CYS A 79 -12.19 11.94 0.40
CA CYS A 79 -11.65 11.11 1.48
C CYS A 79 -10.78 11.93 2.44
N VAL A 80 -9.82 12.70 1.92
CA VAL A 80 -8.91 13.53 2.76
C VAL A 80 -9.69 14.58 3.54
N PHE A 81 -10.64 15.27 2.89
CA PHE A 81 -11.48 16.28 3.52
C PHE A 81 -12.31 15.68 4.65
N CYS A 82 -13.05 14.61 4.39
CA CYS A 82 -13.90 13.96 5.39
C CYS A 82 -13.08 13.45 6.59
N TYR A 83 -11.98 12.74 6.34
CA TYR A 83 -11.09 12.30 7.42
C TYR A 83 -10.56 13.48 8.23
N TYR A 84 -10.16 14.57 7.58
CA TYR A 84 -9.68 15.76 8.27
C TYR A 84 -10.76 16.36 9.19
N GLN A 85 -12.01 16.49 8.71
CA GLN A 85 -13.13 16.97 9.55
C GLN A 85 -13.34 16.05 10.76
N ILE A 86 -13.41 14.74 10.52
CA ILE A 86 -13.70 13.74 11.56
C ILE A 86 -12.61 13.73 12.63
N PHE A 87 -11.33 13.71 12.25
CA PHE A 87 -10.23 13.71 13.22
C PHE A 87 -10.23 14.99 14.06
N ARG A 88 -10.42 16.16 13.42
CA ARG A 88 -10.49 17.46 14.12
C ARG A 88 -11.69 17.56 15.05
N TYR A 89 -12.82 16.95 14.70
CA TYR A 89 -14.02 16.92 15.53
C TYR A 89 -13.89 15.97 16.73
N CYS A 90 -13.49 14.73 16.48
CA CYS A 90 -13.41 13.71 17.51
C CYS A 90 -12.39 14.13 18.59
N GLN A 91 -11.25 14.71 18.19
CA GLN A 91 -10.13 15.04 19.09
C GLN A 91 -9.68 13.83 19.94
N ILE A 92 -9.99 12.62 19.48
CA ILE A 92 -9.58 11.38 20.12
C ILE A 92 -8.11 11.14 19.72
N PRO A 93 -7.22 10.78 20.67
CA PRO A 93 -5.85 10.45 20.36
C PRO A 93 -5.73 9.42 19.23
N VAL A 94 -4.80 9.64 18.31
CA VAL A 94 -4.60 8.75 17.15
C VAL A 94 -4.28 7.31 17.58
N SER A 95 -3.60 7.14 18.71
CA SER A 95 -3.34 5.81 19.31
C SER A 95 -4.63 5.04 19.63
N GLU A 96 -5.69 5.76 19.97
CA GLU A 96 -6.98 5.20 20.36
C GLU A 96 -7.85 4.87 19.14
N TRP A 97 -7.69 5.60 18.02
CA TRP A 97 -8.16 5.16 16.69
C TRP A 97 -7.49 3.87 16.26
N PHE A 98 -6.16 3.82 16.35
CA PHE A 98 -5.39 2.65 15.94
C PHE A 98 -5.72 1.41 16.78
N ARG A 99 -5.93 1.56 18.09
CA ARG A 99 -6.35 0.45 18.97
C ARG A 99 -7.70 -0.15 18.57
N ARG A 100 -8.66 0.70 18.18
CA ARG A 100 -9.95 0.23 17.64
C ARG A 100 -9.80 -0.44 16.30
N TYR A 101 -8.97 0.09 15.42
CA TYR A 101 -8.61 -0.56 14.16
C TYR A 101 -8.01 -1.96 14.40
N VAL A 102 -7.07 -2.14 15.35
CA VAL A 102 -6.54 -3.46 15.70
C VAL A 102 -7.64 -4.40 16.21
N SER A 103 -8.62 -3.86 16.93
CA SER A 103 -9.77 -4.62 17.42
C SER A 103 -10.73 -5.01 16.29
N LEU A 104 -10.91 -4.13 15.29
CA LEU A 104 -11.64 -4.44 14.06
C LEU A 104 -10.95 -5.54 13.26
N VAL A 105 -9.62 -5.46 13.08
CA VAL A 105 -8.86 -6.51 12.39
C VAL A 105 -9.00 -7.84 13.13
N TYR A 106 -8.96 -7.85 14.47
CA TYR A 106 -9.22 -9.07 15.25
C TYR A 106 -10.61 -9.67 14.98
N ILE A 107 -11.67 -8.85 14.94
CA ILE A 107 -13.03 -9.30 14.62
C ILE A 107 -13.06 -9.90 13.21
N LEU A 108 -12.48 -9.20 12.23
CA LEU A 108 -12.41 -9.68 10.86
C LEU A 108 -11.57 -10.95 10.72
N SER A 109 -10.52 -11.12 11.50
CA SER A 109 -9.73 -12.35 11.53
C SER A 109 -10.55 -13.54 12.03
N ILE A 110 -11.42 -13.35 13.03
CA ILE A 110 -12.35 -14.41 13.47
C ILE A 110 -13.32 -14.75 12.34
N ILE A 111 -13.97 -13.74 11.75
CA ILE A 111 -14.91 -13.93 10.63
C ILE A 111 -14.23 -14.64 9.46
N GLY A 112 -13.00 -14.22 9.12
CA GLY A 112 -12.21 -14.83 8.05
C GLY A 112 -11.81 -16.27 8.33
N ILE A 113 -11.46 -16.62 9.58
CA ILE A 113 -11.15 -18.01 9.93
C ILE A 113 -12.42 -18.88 9.81
N VAL A 114 -13.57 -18.38 10.27
CA VAL A 114 -14.85 -19.08 10.10
C VAL A 114 -15.18 -19.26 8.62
N GLN A 115 -15.02 -18.20 7.81
CA GLN A 115 -15.19 -18.24 6.35
C GLN A 115 -14.28 -19.29 5.72
N PHE A 116 -12.99 -19.30 6.06
CA PHE A 116 -12.02 -20.25 5.54
C PHE A 116 -12.36 -21.70 5.91
N VAL A 117 -12.76 -21.96 7.16
CA VAL A 117 -13.12 -23.32 7.61
C VAL A 117 -14.36 -23.83 6.89
N ILE A 118 -15.42 -23.01 6.78
CA ILE A 118 -16.64 -23.40 6.08
C ILE A 118 -16.34 -23.64 4.60
N MET A 119 -15.67 -22.70 3.94
CA MET A 119 -15.30 -22.82 2.53
C MET A 119 -14.41 -24.04 2.27
N SER A 120 -13.48 -24.37 3.16
CA SER A 120 -12.64 -25.57 3.03
C SER A 120 -13.46 -26.86 3.15
N ALA A 121 -14.50 -26.88 3.98
CA ALA A 121 -15.34 -28.05 4.22
C ALA A 121 -16.45 -28.23 3.17
N THR A 122 -17.08 -27.16 2.71
CA THR A 122 -18.26 -27.20 1.84
C THR A 122 -17.99 -26.75 0.41
N GLN A 123 -16.82 -26.16 0.13
CA GLN A 123 -16.48 -25.46 -1.12
C GLN A 123 -17.39 -24.25 -1.42
N ILE A 124 -18.21 -23.83 -0.44
CA ILE A 124 -19.10 -22.67 -0.54
C ILE A 124 -18.48 -21.51 0.23
N ASP A 125 -18.27 -20.40 -0.46
CA ASP A 125 -17.88 -19.15 0.18
C ASP A 125 -19.12 -18.49 0.81
N ILE A 126 -19.07 -18.24 2.13
CA ILE A 126 -20.15 -17.59 2.87
C ILE A 126 -20.22 -16.07 2.61
N PHE A 127 -19.18 -15.49 2.01
CA PHE A 127 -19.14 -14.09 1.59
C PHE A 127 -18.79 -13.98 0.09
N PRO A 128 -19.67 -14.43 -0.82
CA PRO A 128 -19.43 -14.42 -2.27
C PRO A 128 -19.51 -13.00 -2.88
N TYR A 129 -20.08 -12.06 -2.13
CA TYR A 129 -20.13 -10.65 -2.47
C TYR A 129 -19.70 -9.82 -1.26
N THR A 130 -18.97 -8.76 -1.53
CA THR A 130 -18.84 -7.62 -0.61
C THR A 130 -20.21 -6.97 -0.39
N LEU A 131 -20.34 -6.14 0.66
CA LEU A 131 -21.64 -5.55 1.00
C LEU A 131 -22.11 -4.46 0.02
N ASP A 132 -21.22 -3.94 -0.83
CA ASP A 132 -21.59 -3.07 -1.96
C ASP A 132 -21.86 -3.86 -3.26
N GLY A 133 -21.96 -5.18 -3.18
CA GLY A 133 -22.40 -6.04 -4.28
C GLY A 133 -21.28 -6.43 -5.25
N THR A 134 -20.02 -6.11 -4.97
CA THR A 134 -18.89 -6.57 -5.81
C THR A 134 -18.55 -8.03 -5.49
N MET A 135 -18.44 -8.86 -6.52
CA MET A 135 -18.13 -10.28 -6.40
C MET A 135 -16.74 -10.48 -5.80
N THR A 136 -16.62 -11.39 -4.82
CA THR A 136 -15.34 -11.73 -4.19
C THR A 136 -14.59 -12.80 -4.99
N GLN A 137 -13.26 -12.80 -4.86
CA GLN A 137 -12.43 -13.83 -5.48
C GLN A 137 -12.49 -15.14 -4.68
N ASN A 138 -13.35 -16.06 -5.12
CA ASN A 138 -13.43 -17.40 -4.55
C ASN A 138 -12.22 -18.25 -4.98
N THR A 139 -11.15 -18.20 -4.18
CA THR A 139 -9.88 -18.88 -4.46
C THR A 139 -9.53 -19.94 -3.42
N GLY A 140 -10.47 -20.31 -2.55
CA GLY A 140 -10.21 -21.21 -1.42
C GLY A 140 -9.32 -20.60 -0.32
N ARG A 141 -9.07 -19.28 -0.38
CA ARG A 141 -8.19 -18.55 0.54
C ARG A 141 -8.98 -17.59 1.42
N LEU A 142 -8.46 -17.28 2.61
CA LEU A 142 -9.11 -16.36 3.54
C LEU A 142 -9.15 -14.94 2.96
N HIS A 143 -10.35 -14.38 2.84
CA HIS A 143 -10.57 -12.97 2.51
C HIS A 143 -11.56 -12.26 3.45
N ALA A 144 -12.23 -13.03 4.32
CA ALA A 144 -13.28 -12.57 5.22
C ALA A 144 -14.46 -11.94 4.45
N MET A 145 -14.57 -10.62 4.41
CA MET A 145 -15.64 -9.88 3.71
C MET A 145 -15.07 -8.91 2.66
N LEU A 146 -13.76 -8.99 2.39
CA LEU A 146 -13.07 -8.11 1.47
C LEU A 146 -12.99 -8.77 0.08
N MET A 147 -12.87 -7.97 -0.98
CA MET A 147 -12.99 -8.46 -2.36
C MET A 147 -12.01 -9.58 -2.72
N GLU A 148 -10.83 -9.59 -2.13
CA GLU A 148 -9.81 -10.62 -2.39
C GLU A 148 -8.91 -10.86 -1.16
N PRO A 149 -8.22 -12.01 -1.07
CA PRO A 149 -7.26 -12.29 0.00
C PRO A 149 -6.14 -11.24 0.12
N GLY A 150 -5.75 -10.62 -1.01
CA GLY A 150 -4.75 -9.54 -1.07
C GLY A 150 -5.21 -8.29 -0.32
N SER A 151 -6.50 -7.97 -0.42
CA SER A 151 -7.15 -6.85 0.26
C SER A 151 -7.17 -7.03 1.77
N PHE A 152 -7.54 -8.23 2.25
CA PHE A 152 -7.47 -8.56 3.67
C PHE A 152 -6.04 -8.48 4.20
N THR A 153 -5.09 -8.98 3.42
CA THR A 153 -3.68 -8.89 3.75
C THR A 153 -3.27 -7.42 3.91
N ALA A 154 -3.48 -6.59 2.89
CA ALA A 154 -3.12 -5.16 2.93
C ALA A 154 -3.74 -4.43 4.14
N PHE A 155 -5.04 -4.66 4.40
CA PHE A 155 -5.74 -4.06 5.52
C PHE A 155 -5.21 -4.51 6.88
N SER A 156 -4.72 -5.75 7.01
CA SER A 156 -4.27 -6.32 8.28
C SER A 156 -2.79 -6.12 8.59
N ILE A 157 -1.96 -5.73 7.62
CA ILE A 157 -0.49 -5.53 7.82
C ILE A 157 -0.17 -4.61 9.00
N PRO A 158 -0.74 -3.39 9.15
CA PRO A 158 -0.41 -2.53 10.29
C PRO A 158 -0.75 -3.18 11.63
N ALA A 159 -1.88 -3.89 11.74
CA ALA A 159 -2.27 -4.60 12.95
C ALA A 159 -1.37 -5.80 13.25
N ALA A 160 -1.01 -6.58 12.23
CA ALA A 160 -0.07 -7.69 12.37
C ALA A 160 1.32 -7.19 12.80
N ALA A 161 1.84 -6.14 12.16
CA ALA A 161 3.09 -5.50 12.56
C ALA A 161 3.02 -5.02 14.01
N TYR A 162 1.91 -4.41 14.44
CA TYR A 162 1.73 -3.97 15.81
C TYR A 162 1.74 -5.13 16.81
N VAL A 163 1.03 -6.22 16.52
CA VAL A 163 1.01 -7.42 17.35
C VAL A 163 2.41 -7.98 17.59
N PHE A 164 3.25 -8.02 16.55
CA PHE A 164 4.57 -8.65 16.61
C PHE A 164 5.70 -7.73 17.06
N LEU A 165 5.61 -6.43 16.78
CA LEU A 165 6.65 -5.43 17.04
C LEU A 165 6.40 -4.62 18.33
N ALA A 166 5.15 -4.47 18.78
CA ALA A 166 4.87 -3.70 19.99
C ALA A 166 5.39 -4.42 21.25
N PRO A 167 6.20 -3.75 22.09
CA PRO A 167 6.77 -4.36 23.29
C PRO A 167 5.68 -4.90 24.23
N GLY A 168 5.78 -6.18 24.59
CA GLY A 168 4.86 -6.84 25.52
C GLY A 168 3.45 -7.15 24.99
N PHE A 169 3.04 -6.63 23.82
CA PHE A 169 1.66 -6.79 23.34
C PHE A 169 1.27 -8.26 23.14
N MET A 170 2.13 -9.03 22.48
CA MET A 170 1.95 -10.48 22.27
C MET A 170 1.80 -11.25 23.60
N LYS A 171 2.52 -10.82 24.64
CA LYS A 171 2.50 -11.46 25.97
C LYS A 171 1.16 -11.22 26.67
N TYR A 172 0.67 -9.97 26.66
CA TYR A 172 -0.58 -9.59 27.32
C TYR A 172 -1.82 -10.01 26.54
N ASN A 173 -1.78 -10.00 25.20
CA ASN A 173 -2.92 -10.28 24.33
C ASN A 173 -2.67 -11.49 23.41
N ARG A 174 -2.23 -12.61 24.00
CA ARG A 174 -1.81 -13.81 23.25
C ARG A 174 -2.88 -14.30 22.26
N MET A 175 -4.13 -14.42 22.69
CA MET A 175 -5.22 -14.90 21.82
C MET A 175 -5.49 -13.98 20.64
N LYS A 176 -5.59 -12.66 20.88
CA LYS A 176 -5.77 -11.68 19.79
C LYS A 176 -4.63 -11.75 18.79
N SER A 177 -3.42 -11.89 19.30
CA SER A 177 -2.21 -11.95 18.49
C SER A 177 -2.14 -13.22 17.63
N LEU A 178 -2.48 -14.37 18.20
CA LEU A 178 -2.54 -15.64 17.48
C LEU A 178 -3.60 -15.61 16.38
N VAL A 179 -4.80 -15.12 16.68
CA VAL A 179 -5.90 -15.05 15.72
C VAL A 179 -5.55 -14.16 14.52
N ILE A 180 -4.98 -12.96 14.77
CA ILE A 180 -4.53 -12.08 13.69
C ILE A 180 -3.42 -12.74 12.85
N GLY A 181 -2.44 -13.36 13.52
CA GLY A 181 -1.34 -14.04 12.83
C GLY A 181 -1.79 -15.23 11.97
N ILE A 182 -2.68 -16.08 12.50
CA ILE A 182 -3.24 -17.23 11.78
C ILE A 182 -4.06 -16.74 10.58
N ALA A 183 -4.96 -15.78 10.78
CA ALA A 183 -5.77 -15.25 9.70
C ALA A 183 -4.92 -14.64 8.57
N LEU A 184 -3.85 -13.92 8.93
CA LEU A 184 -2.91 -13.39 7.94
C LEU A 184 -2.25 -14.51 7.11
N ILE A 185 -1.76 -15.57 7.77
CA ILE A 185 -1.11 -16.70 7.08
C ILE A 185 -2.10 -17.42 6.14
N LEU A 186 -3.35 -17.63 6.56
CA LEU A 186 -4.39 -18.30 5.79
C LEU A 186 -4.84 -17.53 4.53
N THR A 187 -4.42 -16.27 4.35
CA THR A 187 -4.61 -15.55 3.09
C THR A 187 -3.78 -16.14 1.94
N LEU A 188 -2.65 -16.77 2.25
CA LEU A 188 -1.72 -17.39 1.29
C LEU A 188 -1.38 -16.45 0.10
N THR A 189 -1.16 -15.17 0.37
CA THR A 189 -0.79 -14.18 -0.64
C THR A 189 0.71 -13.87 -0.62
N THR A 190 1.25 -13.43 -1.76
CA THR A 190 2.64 -12.93 -1.80
C THR A 190 2.84 -11.67 -0.96
N SER A 191 1.81 -10.80 -0.85
CA SER A 191 1.83 -9.63 0.04
C SER A 191 2.02 -10.03 1.50
N MET A 192 1.45 -11.17 1.92
CA MET A 192 1.61 -11.70 3.27
C MET A 192 3.07 -12.08 3.51
N ILE A 193 3.70 -12.77 2.56
CA ILE A 193 5.11 -13.17 2.67
C ILE A 193 6.00 -11.93 2.80
N VAL A 194 5.81 -10.92 1.94
CA VAL A 194 6.56 -9.66 1.99
C VAL A 194 6.41 -9.00 3.37
N ALA A 195 5.18 -8.86 3.85
CA ALA A 195 4.93 -8.24 5.16
C ALA A 195 5.56 -9.02 6.31
N VAL A 196 5.44 -10.35 6.33
CA VAL A 196 6.04 -11.22 7.36
C VAL A 196 7.55 -11.11 7.35
N VAL A 197 8.19 -11.13 6.17
CA VAL A 197 9.65 -10.95 6.03
C VAL A 197 10.08 -9.61 6.61
N ILE A 198 9.39 -8.51 6.28
CA ILE A 198 9.71 -7.19 6.83
C ILE A 198 9.52 -7.15 8.36
N ILE A 199 8.42 -7.71 8.88
CA ILE A 199 8.15 -7.75 10.32
C ILE A 199 9.22 -8.56 11.06
N LEU A 200 9.58 -9.74 10.56
CA LEU A 200 10.62 -10.59 11.15
C LEU A 200 11.99 -9.92 11.08
N PHE A 201 12.32 -9.31 9.94
CA PHE A 201 13.55 -8.54 9.77
C PHE A 201 13.64 -7.40 10.80
N LEU A 202 12.58 -6.59 10.95
CA LEU A 202 12.55 -5.49 11.91
C LEU A 202 12.62 -5.98 13.36
N LYS A 203 11.92 -7.08 13.68
CA LYS A 203 11.98 -7.70 15.00
C LYS A 203 13.39 -8.19 15.30
N PHE A 204 14.02 -8.89 14.36
CA PHE A 204 15.39 -9.37 14.48
C PHE A 204 16.38 -8.19 14.59
N TYR A 205 16.21 -7.14 13.79
CA TYR A 205 16.99 -5.91 13.85
C TYR A 205 16.88 -5.18 15.20
N TYR A 206 15.74 -5.30 15.88
CA TYR A 206 15.55 -4.78 17.23
C TYR A 206 16.31 -5.60 18.29
N TYR A 207 16.25 -6.93 18.21
CA TYR A 207 16.93 -7.81 19.18
C TYR A 207 18.45 -7.87 19.00
N PHE A 208 18.96 -7.86 17.77
CA PHE A 208 20.38 -8.07 17.49
C PHE A 208 21.11 -6.76 17.19
N LYS A 209 21.56 -6.06 18.26
CA LYS A 209 22.28 -4.77 18.17
C LYS A 209 23.53 -4.82 17.28
N TYR A 210 24.26 -5.94 17.28
CA TYR A 210 25.48 -6.13 16.47
C TYR A 210 25.22 -6.40 14.99
N LEU A 211 24.04 -6.91 14.63
CA LEU A 211 23.65 -7.11 13.23
C LEU A 211 23.50 -5.77 12.50
N ARG A 212 23.21 -4.68 13.23
CA ARG A 212 23.18 -3.31 12.68
C ARG A 212 24.54 -2.91 12.13
N ILE A 213 25.60 -3.22 12.88
CA ILE A 213 26.97 -2.96 12.48
C ILE A 213 27.33 -3.90 11.34
N GLY A 214 26.96 -5.18 11.43
CA GLY A 214 27.18 -6.16 10.35
C GLY A 214 26.57 -5.75 9.02
N LEU A 215 25.29 -5.31 8.98
CA LEU A 215 24.63 -4.88 7.75
C LEU A 215 25.22 -3.59 7.19
N VAL A 216 25.58 -2.63 8.04
CA VAL A 216 26.24 -1.39 7.62
C VAL A 216 27.64 -1.68 7.09
N VAL A 217 28.39 -2.55 7.76
CA VAL A 217 29.71 -3.00 7.31
C VAL A 217 29.59 -3.78 6.00
N CYS A 218 28.66 -4.72 5.86
CA CYS A 218 28.43 -5.44 4.61
C CYS A 218 28.02 -4.50 3.47
N PHE A 219 27.19 -3.49 3.74
CA PHE A 219 26.81 -2.49 2.75
C PHE A 219 28.00 -1.60 2.35
N ILE A 220 28.78 -1.11 3.31
CA ILE A 220 29.98 -0.29 3.05
C ILE A 220 31.04 -1.12 2.32
N VAL A 221 31.32 -2.35 2.77
CA VAL A 221 32.25 -3.28 2.12
C VAL A 221 31.75 -3.63 0.72
N GLY A 222 30.46 -3.88 0.54
CA GLY A 222 29.86 -4.15 -0.78
C GLY A 222 29.97 -2.96 -1.72
N VAL A 223 29.66 -1.74 -1.26
CA VAL A 223 29.79 -0.51 -2.05
C VAL A 223 31.25 -0.19 -2.35
N CYS A 224 32.15 -0.29 -1.37
CA CYS A 224 33.59 -0.10 -1.59
C CYS A 224 34.15 -1.16 -2.54
N TRP A 225 33.72 -2.42 -2.43
CA TRP A 225 34.12 -3.49 -3.33
C TRP A 225 33.63 -3.23 -4.76
N CYS A 226 32.36 -2.83 -4.94
CA CYS A 226 31.81 -2.47 -6.24
C CYS A 226 32.50 -1.24 -6.86
N ILE A 227 32.83 -0.21 -6.07
CA ILE A 227 33.55 0.98 -6.54
C ILE A 227 34.99 0.64 -6.91
N ASN A 228 35.70 -0.13 -6.07
CA ASN A 228 37.10 -0.46 -6.30
C ASN A 228 37.31 -1.48 -7.43
N ASN A 229 36.27 -2.24 -7.78
CA ASN A 229 36.28 -3.20 -8.89
C ASN A 229 35.41 -2.73 -10.06
N ARG A 230 35.15 -1.43 -10.22
CA ARG A 230 34.29 -0.89 -11.29
C ARG A 230 34.77 -1.28 -12.69
N ASP A 231 36.07 -1.13 -12.96
CA ASP A 231 36.68 -1.45 -14.26
C ASP A 231 36.72 -2.96 -14.54
N ILE A 232 36.72 -3.74 -13.46
CA ILE A 232 36.75 -5.20 -13.47
C ILE A 232 35.34 -5.78 -13.70
N LEU A 233 34.31 -5.19 -13.07
CA LEU A 233 32.90 -5.55 -13.26
C LEU A 233 32.40 -5.26 -14.69
N SER A 234 33.00 -4.28 -15.38
CA SER A 234 32.72 -3.96 -16.78
C SER A 234 33.40 -4.88 -17.80
N SER A 235 34.35 -5.72 -17.37
CA SER A 235 35.03 -6.67 -18.25
C SER A 235 34.31 -8.02 -18.25
N SER A 236 33.99 -8.55 -19.44
CA SER A 236 33.17 -9.75 -19.64
C SER A 236 33.84 -11.08 -19.25
N GLU A 237 35.05 -11.07 -18.68
CA GLU A 237 35.90 -12.26 -18.51
C GLU A 237 36.29 -12.56 -17.04
N TYR A 238 35.59 -12.00 -16.04
CA TYR A 238 36.11 -12.03 -14.67
C TYR A 238 35.98 -13.36 -13.91
N PHE A 239 34.99 -14.21 -14.20
CA PHE A 239 34.81 -15.45 -13.43
C PHE A 239 35.31 -16.69 -14.17
N VAL A 240 36.51 -17.14 -13.82
CA VAL A 240 37.05 -18.47 -14.20
C VAL A 240 36.21 -19.61 -13.60
N ASN A 241 35.46 -19.35 -12.53
CA ASN A 241 34.62 -20.34 -11.87
C ASN A 241 33.24 -20.45 -12.57
N PRO A 242 32.87 -21.62 -13.12
CA PRO A 242 31.64 -21.79 -13.91
C PRO A 242 30.34 -21.47 -13.15
N GLN A 243 30.33 -21.62 -11.82
CA GLN A 243 29.15 -21.27 -11.00
C GLN A 243 28.95 -19.76 -10.86
N LEU A 244 30.03 -18.98 -10.77
CA LEU A 244 29.97 -17.53 -10.67
C LEU A 244 29.71 -16.88 -12.03
N ARG A 245 30.22 -17.48 -13.11
CA ARG A 245 29.85 -17.11 -14.48
C ARG A 245 28.37 -17.33 -14.75
N ALA A 246 27.79 -18.44 -14.28
CA ALA A 246 26.34 -18.67 -14.37
C ALA A 246 25.52 -17.64 -13.55
N ILE A 247 26.06 -17.15 -12.42
CA ILE A 247 25.43 -16.08 -11.65
C ILE A 247 25.53 -14.74 -12.38
N GLN A 248 26.69 -14.40 -12.96
CA GLN A 248 26.86 -13.21 -13.78
C GLN A 248 25.95 -13.27 -15.01
N GLU A 249 25.98 -14.34 -15.79
CA GLU A 249 25.09 -14.55 -16.93
C GLU A 249 23.62 -14.45 -16.51
N LYS A 250 23.21 -15.01 -15.36
CA LYS A 250 21.86 -14.79 -14.82
C LYS A 250 21.59 -13.34 -14.42
N ILE A 251 22.54 -12.62 -13.83
CA ILE A 251 22.37 -11.21 -13.48
C ILE A 251 22.29 -10.34 -14.74
N THR A 252 23.17 -10.55 -15.72
CA THR A 252 23.16 -9.84 -17.01
C THR A 252 21.94 -10.21 -17.84
N GLN A 253 21.49 -11.48 -17.81
CA GLN A 253 20.23 -11.94 -18.40
C GLN A 253 19.03 -11.33 -17.66
N THR A 254 19.05 -11.22 -16.34
CA THR A 254 17.98 -10.58 -15.57
C THR A 254 17.92 -9.09 -15.88
N LEU A 255 19.06 -8.42 -16.00
CA LEU A 255 19.16 -6.99 -16.35
C LEU A 255 18.77 -6.73 -17.81
N SER A 256 19.21 -7.58 -18.75
CA SER A 256 18.81 -7.48 -20.16
C SER A 256 17.37 -7.91 -20.39
N MET A 257 16.83 -8.88 -19.67
CA MET A 257 15.38 -9.17 -19.67
C MET A 257 14.59 -7.96 -19.13
N VAL A 258 15.09 -7.20 -18.16
CA VAL A 258 14.41 -5.96 -17.72
C VAL A 258 14.45 -4.86 -18.80
N GLU A 259 15.42 -4.89 -19.72
CA GLU A 259 15.61 -3.88 -20.77
C GLU A 259 14.99 -4.27 -22.12
N TYR A 260 14.88 -5.57 -22.42
CA TYR A 260 14.38 -6.12 -23.69
C TYR A 260 13.14 -7.00 -23.57
N ALA A 261 12.66 -7.35 -22.37
CA ALA A 261 11.42 -8.13 -22.27
C ALA A 261 10.25 -7.30 -22.76
N GLU A 262 9.43 -7.91 -23.58
CA GLU A 262 8.16 -7.36 -24.01
C GLU A 262 7.04 -7.92 -23.11
N PRO A 263 5.92 -7.20 -22.93
CA PRO A 263 4.80 -7.68 -22.14
C PRO A 263 4.26 -9.06 -22.55
N GLU A 264 4.40 -9.42 -23.82
CA GLU A 264 4.06 -10.71 -24.42
C GLU A 264 4.85 -11.86 -23.79
N ASP A 265 6.13 -11.64 -23.42
CA ASP A 265 6.96 -12.64 -22.76
C ASP A 265 6.41 -13.03 -21.38
N PHE A 266 5.70 -12.10 -20.72
CA PHE A 266 5.13 -12.32 -19.40
C PHE A 266 3.84 -13.15 -19.43
N GLU A 267 3.18 -13.29 -20.57
CA GLU A 267 1.90 -14.00 -20.70
C GLU A 267 2.01 -15.49 -20.38
N HIS A 268 3.21 -16.06 -20.50
CA HIS A 268 3.52 -17.44 -20.15
C HIS A 268 3.68 -17.67 -18.64
N LEU A 269 3.68 -16.61 -17.83
CA LEU A 269 3.82 -16.68 -16.38
C LEU A 269 2.47 -16.92 -15.69
N ASN A 270 2.51 -17.25 -14.41
CA ASN A 270 1.30 -17.26 -13.60
C ASN A 270 0.68 -15.85 -13.52
N THR A 271 -0.65 -15.79 -13.31
CA THR A 271 -1.41 -14.54 -13.32
C THR A 271 -0.84 -13.47 -12.40
N SER A 272 -0.42 -13.80 -11.18
CA SER A 272 0.12 -12.79 -10.27
C SER A 272 1.48 -12.25 -10.71
N SER A 273 2.30 -13.04 -11.40
CA SER A 273 3.61 -12.61 -11.89
C SER A 273 3.46 -11.78 -13.15
N TYR A 274 2.60 -12.22 -14.08
CA TYR A 274 2.19 -11.45 -15.25
C TYR A 274 1.71 -10.05 -14.84
N VAL A 275 0.71 -9.97 -13.95
CA VAL A 275 0.13 -8.68 -13.54
C VAL A 275 1.17 -7.74 -12.94
N ILE A 276 2.06 -8.24 -12.07
CA ILE A 276 3.12 -7.42 -11.50
C ILE A 276 4.05 -6.93 -12.61
N LEU A 277 4.67 -7.85 -13.36
CA LEU A 277 5.71 -7.52 -14.32
C LEU A 277 5.20 -6.61 -15.44
N THR A 278 4.01 -6.88 -15.99
CA THR A 278 3.42 -6.03 -17.03
C THR A 278 3.15 -4.62 -16.50
N ASN A 279 2.55 -4.46 -15.32
CA ASN A 279 2.30 -3.11 -14.78
C ASN A 279 3.59 -2.35 -14.43
N TYR A 280 4.64 -3.04 -13.96
CA TYR A 280 5.96 -2.43 -13.79
C TYR A 280 6.58 -2.02 -15.13
N TRP A 281 6.52 -2.87 -16.15
CA TRP A 281 7.01 -2.58 -17.50
C TRP A 281 6.30 -1.34 -18.07
N ILE A 282 4.98 -1.27 -17.95
CA ILE A 282 4.19 -0.09 -18.36
C ILE A 282 4.62 1.14 -17.57
N ALA A 283 4.85 1.03 -16.26
CA ALA A 283 5.33 2.16 -15.46
C ALA A 283 6.73 2.62 -15.91
N PHE A 284 7.64 1.70 -16.24
CA PHE A 284 9.01 2.02 -16.66
C PHE A 284 9.11 2.62 -18.06
N ASN A 285 8.17 2.29 -18.93
CA ASN A 285 8.14 2.75 -20.30
C ASN A 285 7.12 3.88 -20.55
N ALA A 286 6.32 4.25 -19.54
CA ALA A 286 5.40 5.39 -19.61
C ALA A 286 6.10 6.70 -20.04
N PRO A 287 5.42 7.57 -20.81
CA PRO A 287 6.00 8.83 -21.23
C PRO A 287 6.28 9.75 -20.03
N CYS A 288 7.19 10.72 -20.21
CA CYS A 288 7.50 11.74 -19.20
C CYS A 288 7.99 11.19 -17.84
N ARG A 289 8.86 10.19 -17.79
CA ARG A 289 9.35 9.49 -16.57
C ARG A 289 9.81 10.35 -15.38
N ILE A 290 10.21 11.60 -15.60
CA ILE A 290 10.61 12.52 -14.52
C ILE A 290 9.40 13.10 -13.80
N LEU A 291 8.39 13.56 -14.56
CA LEU A 291 7.20 14.26 -14.06
C LEU A 291 5.94 13.37 -14.01
N GLY A 292 5.98 12.21 -14.67
CA GLY A 292 4.86 11.29 -14.85
C GLY A 292 3.86 11.77 -15.89
N THR A 293 2.80 10.99 -16.11
CA THR A 293 1.78 11.32 -17.12
C THR A 293 0.51 11.97 -16.58
N GLY A 294 0.43 12.19 -15.26
CA GLY A 294 -0.71 12.78 -14.56
C GLY A 294 -1.49 11.76 -13.73
N LEU A 295 -2.38 12.24 -12.87
CA LEU A 295 -3.14 11.38 -11.96
C LEU A 295 -4.19 10.57 -12.74
N GLY A 296 -4.27 9.26 -12.48
CA GLY A 296 -5.27 8.36 -13.05
C GLY A 296 -5.01 7.92 -14.49
N THR A 297 -3.80 8.12 -15.01
CA THR A 297 -3.42 7.82 -16.40
C THR A 297 -2.73 6.48 -16.58
N HIS A 298 -2.42 5.72 -15.51
CA HIS A 298 -1.71 4.46 -15.64
C HIS A 298 -2.41 3.46 -16.58
N ALA A 299 -3.74 3.34 -16.49
CA ALA A 299 -4.53 2.51 -17.40
C ALA A 299 -4.42 2.97 -18.88
N GLN A 300 -4.34 4.29 -19.12
CA GLN A 300 -4.16 4.83 -20.47
C GLN A 300 -2.74 4.57 -21.00
N ASN A 301 -1.73 4.63 -20.13
CA ASN A 301 -0.38 4.16 -20.48
C ASN A 301 -0.41 2.67 -20.84
N TYR A 302 -1.10 1.85 -20.05
CA TYR A 302 -1.23 0.42 -20.28
C TYR A 302 -1.78 0.14 -21.69
N GLU A 303 -2.95 0.70 -22.01
CA GLU A 303 -3.65 0.48 -23.29
C GLU A 303 -2.93 1.07 -24.51
N ARG A 304 -2.13 2.12 -24.31
CA ARG A 304 -1.36 2.75 -25.40
C ARG A 304 -0.11 1.96 -25.75
N MET A 305 0.51 1.32 -24.76
CA MET A 305 1.81 0.71 -24.90
C MET A 305 1.76 -0.79 -25.18
N TYR A 306 0.74 -1.47 -24.69
CA TYR A 306 0.59 -2.91 -24.84
C TYR A 306 -0.86 -3.26 -25.10
N LYS A 307 -1.08 -4.14 -26.08
CA LYS A 307 -2.38 -4.69 -26.45
C LYS A 307 -2.18 -6.16 -26.80
N SER A 308 -2.96 -7.03 -26.17
CA SER A 308 -2.90 -8.47 -26.40
C SER A 308 -4.29 -9.08 -26.28
N ASP A 309 -4.47 -10.21 -26.96
CA ASP A 309 -5.66 -11.07 -26.88
C ASP A 309 -5.58 -12.06 -25.70
N PHE A 310 -4.51 -12.02 -24.91
CA PHE A 310 -4.35 -12.84 -23.71
C PHE A 310 -5.49 -12.61 -22.71
N GLY A 311 -6.06 -13.69 -22.16
CA GLY A 311 -7.20 -13.59 -21.22
C GLY A 311 -6.91 -12.81 -19.93
N GLY A 312 -5.64 -12.62 -19.57
CA GLY A 312 -5.21 -11.77 -18.45
C GLY A 312 -4.96 -10.30 -18.82
N TYR A 313 -5.09 -9.92 -20.09
CA TYR A 313 -4.82 -8.56 -20.55
C TYR A 313 -5.60 -7.50 -19.76
N GLY A 314 -4.88 -6.48 -19.28
CA GLY A 314 -5.48 -5.36 -18.55
C GLY A 314 -5.84 -5.65 -17.09
N LEU A 315 -5.48 -6.82 -16.55
CA LEU A 315 -5.63 -7.09 -15.12
C LEU A 315 -4.88 -6.04 -14.28
N ASN A 316 -5.61 -5.44 -13.33
CA ASN A 316 -5.12 -4.40 -12.42
C ASN A 316 -4.53 -3.14 -13.09
N LYS A 317 -4.85 -2.86 -14.37
CA LYS A 317 -4.36 -1.66 -15.06
C LYS A 317 -4.83 -0.34 -14.42
N ASP A 318 -5.99 -0.35 -13.73
CA ASP A 318 -6.53 0.86 -13.07
C ASP A 318 -5.79 1.21 -11.76
N ASP A 319 -5.13 0.24 -11.13
CA ASP A 319 -4.42 0.42 -9.86
C ASP A 319 -2.95 0.01 -9.91
N ALA A 320 -2.43 -0.37 -11.08
CA ALA A 320 -1.07 -0.83 -11.36
C ALA A 320 -0.61 -2.06 -10.56
N TYR A 321 -1.49 -2.64 -9.73
CA TYR A 321 -1.19 -3.67 -8.73
C TYR A 321 -0.04 -3.37 -7.75
N SER A 322 0.55 -2.17 -7.81
CA SER A 322 1.70 -1.71 -7.01
C SER A 322 1.65 -0.18 -6.93
N MET A 323 1.70 0.34 -5.71
CA MET A 323 1.70 1.79 -5.48
C MET A 323 2.99 2.42 -6.03
N PHE A 324 4.11 1.68 -6.06
CA PHE A 324 5.33 2.15 -6.72
C PHE A 324 5.11 2.32 -8.23
N ALA A 325 4.62 1.28 -8.92
CA ALA A 325 4.38 1.33 -10.36
C ALA A 325 3.39 2.44 -10.70
N ARG A 326 2.34 2.59 -9.90
CA ARG A 326 1.35 3.66 -10.08
C ARG A 326 1.93 5.05 -9.89
N LEU A 327 2.63 5.30 -8.77
CA LEU A 327 3.26 6.59 -8.50
C LEU A 327 4.30 6.96 -9.56
N TYR A 328 5.09 5.98 -9.99
CA TYR A 328 6.12 6.22 -11.00
C TYR A 328 5.50 6.51 -12.37
N SER A 329 4.46 5.78 -12.77
CA SER A 329 3.79 6.01 -14.04
C SER A 329 3.02 7.35 -14.07
N GLU A 330 2.31 7.68 -12.99
CA GLU A 330 1.45 8.87 -12.92
C GLU A 330 2.22 10.15 -12.55
N PHE A 331 3.29 10.07 -11.76
CA PHE A 331 4.04 11.24 -11.23
C PHE A 331 5.55 11.17 -11.42
N GLY A 332 6.07 10.11 -12.04
CA GLY A 332 7.49 9.96 -12.33
C GLY A 332 8.36 9.84 -11.09
N VAL A 333 9.65 10.10 -11.29
CA VAL A 333 10.64 10.21 -10.21
C VAL A 333 10.22 11.27 -9.19
N LEU A 334 9.66 12.40 -9.65
CA LEU A 334 9.20 13.48 -8.77
C LEU A 334 8.18 12.97 -7.74
N GLY A 335 7.18 12.22 -8.18
CA GLY A 335 6.16 11.65 -7.29
C GLY A 335 6.74 10.67 -6.28
N LEU A 336 7.65 9.79 -6.70
CA LEU A 336 8.35 8.88 -5.79
C LEU A 336 9.16 9.65 -4.74
N CYS A 337 9.88 10.69 -5.14
CA CYS A 337 10.64 11.54 -4.23
C CYS A 337 9.72 12.27 -3.23
N LEU A 338 8.58 12.80 -3.70
CA LEU A 338 7.59 13.47 -2.84
C LEU A 338 6.95 12.49 -1.85
N TYR A 339 6.65 11.26 -2.29
CA TYR A 339 6.11 10.22 -1.43
C TYR A 339 7.14 9.77 -0.38
N ALA A 340 8.38 9.53 -0.78
CA ALA A 340 9.47 9.22 0.13
C ALA A 340 9.71 10.36 1.14
N PHE A 341 9.69 11.62 0.67
CA PHE A 341 9.76 12.78 1.53
C PHE A 341 8.61 12.83 2.53
N PHE A 342 7.36 12.56 2.11
CA PHE A 342 6.20 12.47 3.00
C PHE A 342 6.43 11.44 4.11
N LEU A 343 6.87 10.23 3.75
CA LEU A 343 7.17 9.18 4.74
C LEU A 343 8.26 9.63 5.72
N ILE A 344 9.40 10.15 5.24
CA ILE A 344 10.48 10.59 6.11
C ILE A 344 10.06 11.77 7.01
N ARG A 345 9.34 12.74 6.44
CA ARG A 345 8.94 14.00 7.09
C ARG A 345 7.96 13.80 8.24
N TYR A 346 7.07 12.81 8.13
CA TYR A 346 6.02 12.55 9.11
C TYR A 346 6.31 11.37 10.04
N TYR A 347 7.38 10.61 9.82
CA TYR A 347 7.79 9.51 10.68
C TYR A 347 7.99 9.95 12.14
N ASN A 348 7.38 9.20 13.07
CA ASN A 348 7.53 9.39 14.51
C ASN A 348 8.35 8.25 15.12
N LYS A 349 9.62 8.53 15.44
CA LYS A 349 10.56 7.55 16.01
C LYS A 349 10.12 6.98 17.35
N ASP A 350 9.38 7.75 18.14
CA ASP A 350 8.97 7.38 19.50
C ASP A 350 7.64 6.62 19.52
N ASN A 351 6.98 6.47 18.36
CA ASN A 351 5.67 5.83 18.27
C ASN A 351 5.71 4.57 17.42
N ILE A 352 5.49 3.42 18.06
CA ILE A 352 5.48 2.11 17.39
C ILE A 352 4.45 2.02 16.25
N ILE A 353 3.34 2.75 16.34
CA ILE A 353 2.31 2.77 15.28
C ILE A 353 2.90 3.35 13.99
N SER A 354 3.79 4.35 14.09
CA SER A 354 4.46 4.92 12.92
C SER A 354 5.34 3.87 12.23
N LEU A 355 6.06 3.04 13.00
CA LEU A 355 6.81 1.91 12.46
C LEU A 355 5.90 0.86 11.80
N CYS A 356 4.76 0.54 12.41
CA CYS A 356 3.79 -0.42 11.85
C CYS A 356 3.21 0.06 10.52
N LEU A 357 2.93 1.37 10.40
CA LEU A 357 2.47 1.98 9.16
C LEU A 357 3.56 2.01 8.07
N ILE A 358 4.84 2.18 8.45
CA ILE A 358 5.95 2.04 7.50
C ILE A 358 6.00 0.63 6.90
N VAL A 359 5.78 -0.42 7.72
CA VAL A 359 5.71 -1.80 7.19
C VAL A 359 4.60 -1.92 6.14
N PHE A 360 3.44 -1.33 6.40
CA PHE A 360 2.35 -1.27 5.43
C PHE A 360 2.76 -0.51 4.16
N PHE A 361 3.29 0.71 4.26
CA PHE A 361 3.65 1.50 3.08
C PHE A 361 4.72 0.82 2.21
N ILE A 362 5.74 0.21 2.81
CA ILE A 362 6.75 -0.55 2.05
C ILE A 362 6.11 -1.76 1.36
N SER A 363 5.25 -2.50 2.06
CA SER A 363 4.55 -3.65 1.48
C SER A 363 3.61 -3.23 0.35
N TYR A 364 2.91 -2.10 0.51
CA TYR A 364 1.99 -1.53 -0.47
C TYR A 364 2.70 -0.94 -1.68
N LEU A 365 3.90 -0.35 -1.51
CA LEU A 365 4.76 0.04 -2.64
C LEU A 365 5.09 -1.16 -3.52
N ILE A 366 5.35 -2.32 -2.93
CA ILE A 366 5.63 -3.55 -3.69
C ILE A 366 4.36 -4.11 -4.32
N LYS A 367 3.27 -4.24 -3.55
CA LYS A 367 2.02 -4.86 -4.00
C LYS A 367 0.77 -4.25 -3.34
N GLY A 368 -0.16 -3.82 -4.18
CA GLY A 368 -1.35 -3.01 -3.88
C GLY A 368 -1.14 -1.59 -4.40
N GLY A 369 -2.07 -1.01 -5.14
CA GLY A 369 -1.84 0.31 -5.75
C GLY A 369 -3.06 1.23 -5.82
N HIS A 370 -4.14 0.88 -5.12
CA HIS A 370 -5.33 1.72 -5.09
C HIS A 370 -5.21 2.80 -4.01
N TYR A 371 -5.31 4.08 -4.37
CA TYR A 371 -5.05 5.20 -3.44
C TYR A 371 -5.93 5.21 -2.17
N MET A 372 -7.17 4.73 -2.28
CA MET A 372 -8.20 4.92 -1.25
C MET A 372 -8.88 3.64 -0.78
N LEU A 373 -8.49 2.46 -1.29
CA LEU A 373 -9.20 1.21 -0.98
C LEU A 373 -8.67 0.57 0.31
N TYR A 374 -9.58 -0.06 1.06
CA TYR A 374 -9.28 -0.90 2.22
C TYR A 374 -8.38 -0.21 3.25
N GLY A 375 -8.79 0.98 3.69
CA GLY A 375 -8.10 1.71 4.75
C GLY A 375 -6.79 2.37 4.33
N THR A 376 -6.39 2.29 3.06
CA THR A 376 -5.17 2.98 2.56
C THR A 376 -5.23 4.47 2.88
N ALA A 377 -6.37 5.12 2.65
CA ALA A 377 -6.61 6.52 2.99
C ALA A 377 -6.43 6.78 4.49
N PHE A 378 -7.09 5.96 5.30
CA PHE A 378 -7.02 6.00 6.75
C PHE A 378 -5.58 5.88 7.26
N PHE A 379 -4.79 4.95 6.74
CA PHE A 379 -3.40 4.76 7.15
C PHE A 379 -2.53 5.99 6.87
N HIS A 380 -2.70 6.66 5.72
CA HIS A 380 -2.01 7.92 5.42
C HIS A 380 -2.43 9.04 6.38
N ILE A 381 -3.72 9.14 6.71
CA ILE A 381 -4.24 10.14 7.66
C ILE A 381 -3.72 9.90 9.08
N VAL A 382 -3.77 8.67 9.56
CA VAL A 382 -3.22 8.27 10.87
C VAL A 382 -1.73 8.59 10.92
N TYR A 383 -0.99 8.29 9.85
CA TYR A 383 0.43 8.60 9.74
C TYR A 383 0.73 10.11 9.82
N TYR A 384 -0.08 10.92 9.14
CA TYR A 384 0.04 12.38 9.19
C TYR A 384 -0.25 12.94 10.59
N PHE A 385 -1.32 12.48 11.25
CA PHE A 385 -1.73 13.01 12.56
C PHE A 385 -0.87 12.50 13.74
N ILE A 386 -0.24 11.32 13.61
CA ILE A 386 0.65 10.78 14.65
C ILE A 386 2.04 11.42 14.63
N SER A 387 2.33 12.23 13.61
CA SER A 387 3.61 12.92 13.48
C SER A 387 3.84 13.93 14.61
N PRO A 388 5.08 14.09 15.12
CA PRO A 388 5.40 15.03 16.20
C PRO A 388 4.94 16.47 15.91
N TYR A 389 4.98 16.89 14.65
CA TYR A 389 4.58 18.22 14.18
C TYR A 389 3.07 18.49 14.32
N LYS A 390 2.24 17.44 14.43
CA LYS A 390 0.77 17.52 14.45
C LYS A 390 0.16 16.95 15.73
N ILE A 391 0.89 16.17 16.53
CA ILE A 391 0.44 15.71 17.86
C ILE A 391 0.00 16.89 18.74
N ASN A 392 0.66 18.04 18.63
CA ASN A 392 0.30 19.24 19.39
C ASN A 392 -1.01 19.91 18.94
N CYS A 393 -1.55 19.58 17.76
CA CYS A 393 -2.86 20.08 17.32
C CYS A 393 -4.02 19.51 18.13
N PHE A 394 -3.83 18.41 18.86
CA PHE A 394 -4.82 17.85 19.78
C PHE A 394 -4.58 18.24 21.25
N LYS A 395 -3.45 18.89 21.56
CA LYS A 395 -3.11 19.35 22.92
C LYS A 395 -3.42 20.83 23.17
N LYS A 396 -3.65 21.62 22.13
CA LYS A 396 -4.05 23.03 22.24
C LYS A 396 -5.50 23.21 21.82
N ILE A 397 -6.44 22.98 22.74
CA ILE A 397 -7.60 23.85 23.05
C ILE A 397 -7.85 23.71 24.54
#